data_AF-A0A914UV52-F1
#
_entry.id   AF-A0A914UV52-F1
#
_cell.length_a   1.000
_cell.length_b   1.000
_cell.length_c   1.000
_cell.angle_alpha   90.00
_cell.angle_beta   90.00
_cell.angle_gamma   90.00
#
_symmetry.space_group_name_H-M   'P 1'
#
loop_
_entity.id
_entity.type
_entity.pdbx_description
1 polymer ?
#
loop_
_entity_poly.entity_id
_entity_poly.type
_entity_poly.pdbx_seq_one_letter_code
_entity_poly.pdbx_strand_id
1 'polypeptide(L)'
;MWLSSILIVVCLSISEMGKTEPTGESKYQWASYMAIFFVLTFVVSFATGPGSIPWFYVSEIFASGSRGNANSIAVMVNWTANFVVSVSFLPLNNAVGQFSFLLFVFFLTLCWLFTFKFVPETKGRTVEEIVQSFEERARKNN
;
A
#
# COMPACT_ATOMS: atom_id res chain seq x y z
N MET A 1 -4.57 -6.15 3.31
CA MET A 1 -4.54 -4.99 2.38
C MET A 1 -5.16 -5.31 1.03
N TRP A 2 -4.56 -6.14 0.18
CA TRP A 2 -5.12 -6.45 -1.15
C TRP A 2 -6.55 -7.02 -1.10
N LEU A 3 -6.74 -8.08 -0.30
CA LEU A 3 -8.05 -8.70 -0.10
C LEU A 3 -9.07 -7.75 0.53
N SER A 4 -8.67 -7.03 1.59
CA SER A 4 -9.54 -6.07 2.28
C SER A 4 -10.03 -4.96 1.34
N SER A 5 -9.19 -4.46 0.42
CA SER A 5 -9.60 -3.45 -0.56
C SER A 5 -10.64 -3.96 -1.56
N ILE A 6 -10.51 -5.20 -2.03
CA ILE A 6 -11.53 -5.82 -2.90
C ILE A 6 -12.85 -6.00 -2.13
N LEU A 7 -12.78 -6.47 -0.89
CA LEU A 7 -13.96 -6.68 -0.05
C LEU A 7 -14.68 -5.36 0.30
N ILE A 8 -13.95 -4.25 0.45
CA ILE A 8 -14.55 -2.91 0.60
C ILE A 8 -15.41 -2.57 -0.61
N VAL A 9 -14.88 -2.75 -1.84
CA VAL A 9 -15.63 -2.45 -3.08
C VAL A 9 -16.88 -3.32 -3.17
N VAL A 10 -16.77 -4.62 -2.89
CA VAL A 10 -17.92 -5.54 -2.92
C VAL A 10 -18.99 -5.13 -1.91
N CYS A 11 -18.60 -4.83 -0.67
CA CYS A 11 -19.54 -4.43 0.38
C CYS A 11 -20.22 -3.08 0.10
N LEU A 12 -19.48 -2.10 -0.41
CA LEU A 12 -20.04 -0.82 -0.82
C LEU A 12 -21.00 -0.98 -2.02
N SER A 13 -20.69 -1.88 -2.96
CA SER A 13 -21.55 -2.14 -4.12
C SER A 13 -22.87 -2.77 -3.70
N ILE A 14 -22.83 -3.71 -2.75
CA ILE A 14 -24.03 -4.30 -2.16
C ILE A 14 -24.84 -3.24 -1.38
N SER A 15 -24.17 -2.36 -0.64
CA SER A 15 -24.82 -1.26 0.07
C SER A 15 -25.53 -0.30 -0.90
N GLU A 16 -24.90 0.04 -2.02
CA GLU A 16 -25.47 0.93 -3.05
C GLU A 16 -26.67 0.32 -3.78
N MET A 17 -26.64 -0.98 -4.08
CA MET A 17 -27.80 -1.70 -4.63
C MET A 17 -29.04 -1.66 -3.72
N GLY A 18 -28.83 -1.53 -2.40
CA GLY A 18 -29.92 -1.40 -1.44
C GLY A 18 -30.54 0.00 -1.37
N LYS A 19 -29.90 1.02 -1.95
CA LYS A 19 -30.36 2.43 -1.92
C LYS A 19 -31.21 2.82 -3.13
N THR A 20 -31.28 1.97 -4.17
CA THR A 20 -32.06 2.22 -5.38
C THR A 20 -33.55 1.90 -5.25
N GLU A 21 -34.00 1.29 -4.16
CA GLU A 21 -35.43 1.11 -3.88
C GLU A 21 -36.04 2.41 -3.30
N PRO A 22 -37.23 2.85 -3.75
CA PRO A 22 -37.86 4.10 -3.35
C PRO A 22 -38.39 4.12 -1.90
N THR A 23 -38.21 3.03 -1.15
CA THR A 23 -38.68 2.85 0.23
C THR A 23 -37.85 3.60 1.29
N GLY A 24 -36.75 4.25 0.92
CA GLY A 24 -35.95 5.08 1.84
C GLY A 24 -35.18 4.29 2.92
N GLU A 25 -35.45 3.00 3.08
CA GLU A 25 -34.72 2.09 3.96
C GLU A 25 -33.62 1.37 3.18
N SER A 26 -32.37 1.47 3.64
CA SER A 26 -31.29 0.71 3.02
C SER A 26 -31.39 -0.77 3.43
N LYS A 27 -31.86 -1.60 2.52
CA LYS A 27 -32.06 -3.05 2.70
C LYS A 27 -30.82 -3.81 3.18
N TYR A 28 -29.62 -3.29 2.92
CA TYR A 28 -28.34 -3.95 3.18
C TYR A 28 -27.42 -3.17 4.13
N GLN A 29 -27.94 -2.71 5.28
CA GLN A 29 -27.14 -2.05 6.34
C GLN A 29 -25.92 -2.88 6.81
N TRP A 30 -26.08 -4.20 6.86
CA TRP A 30 -24.99 -5.11 7.23
C TRP A 30 -23.76 -4.96 6.33
N ALA A 31 -23.96 -4.66 5.03
CA ALA A 31 -22.88 -4.50 4.07
C ALA A 31 -22.06 -3.23 4.36
N SER A 32 -22.72 -2.15 4.81
CA SER A 32 -22.04 -0.93 5.25
C SER A 32 -21.18 -1.17 6.50
N TYR A 33 -21.68 -1.91 7.49
CA TYR A 33 -20.89 -2.27 8.67
C TYR A 33 -19.70 -3.17 8.31
N MET A 34 -19.88 -4.12 7.39
CA MET A 34 -18.79 -4.94 6.88
C MET A 34 -17.73 -4.12 6.13
N ALA A 35 -18.13 -3.13 5.34
CA ALA A 35 -17.19 -2.21 4.68
C ALA A 35 -16.32 -1.48 5.71
N ILE A 36 -16.92 -0.98 6.81
CA ILE A 36 -16.17 -0.34 7.91
C ILE A 36 -15.17 -1.31 8.54
N PHE A 37 -15.59 -2.55 8.82
CA PHE A 37 -14.71 -3.58 9.35
C PHE A 37 -13.51 -3.86 8.44
N PHE A 38 -13.73 -3.93 7.13
CA PHE A 38 -12.65 -4.14 6.17
C PHE A 38 -11.73 -2.92 6.03
N VAL A 39 -12.24 -1.69 6.16
CA VAL A 39 -11.41 -0.48 6.25
C VAL A 39 -10.51 -0.54 7.48
N LEU A 40 -11.02 -0.91 8.65
CA LEU A 40 -10.21 -1.06 9.86
C LEU A 40 -9.13 -2.14 9.69
N THR A 41 -9.50 -3.28 9.11
CA THR A 41 -8.56 -4.36 8.79
C THR A 41 -7.47 -3.90 7.80
N PHE A 42 -7.83 -3.07 6.83
CA PHE A 42 -6.88 -2.45 5.90
C PHE A 42 -5.89 -1.56 6.65
N VAL A 43 -6.37 -0.69 7.55
CA VAL A 43 -5.53 0.22 8.35
C VAL A 43 -4.55 -0.57 9.23
N VAL A 44 -5.03 -1.59 9.94
CA VAL A 44 -4.18 -2.45 10.78
C VAL A 44 -3.11 -3.15 9.93
N SER A 45 -3.50 -3.72 8.79
CA SER A 45 -2.56 -4.38 7.88
C SER A 45 -1.52 -3.41 7.30
N PHE A 46 -1.90 -2.16 7.06
CA PHE A 46 -0.98 -1.13 6.59
C PHE A 46 0.04 -0.78 7.68
N ALA A 47 -0.42 -0.52 8.90
CA ALA A 47 0.44 -0.14 10.01
C ALA A 47 1.50 -1.21 10.36
N THR A 48 1.14 -2.49 10.29
CA THR A 48 2.05 -3.59 10.63
C THR A 48 3.10 -3.89 9.56
N GLY A 49 2.90 -3.46 8.31
CA GLY A 49 3.82 -3.73 7.21
C GLY A 49 4.23 -2.46 6.46
N PRO A 50 3.55 -2.10 5.36
CA PRO A 50 3.99 -1.00 4.50
C PRO A 50 4.03 0.39 5.19
N GLY A 51 3.33 0.57 6.29
CA GLY A 51 3.30 1.82 7.04
C GLY A 51 4.54 2.08 7.88
N SER A 52 5.23 1.03 8.34
CA SER A 52 6.39 1.14 9.22
C SER A 52 7.69 0.69 8.55
N ILE A 53 7.69 -0.42 7.83
CA ILE A 53 8.90 -1.05 7.26
C ILE A 53 9.72 -0.09 6.38
N PRO A 54 9.14 0.66 5.41
CA PRO A 54 9.94 1.51 4.51
C PRO A 54 10.75 2.59 5.21
N TRP A 55 10.28 3.07 6.38
CA TRP A 55 10.97 4.10 7.16
C TRP A 55 12.27 3.61 7.79
N PHE A 56 12.34 2.32 8.12
CA PHE A 56 13.54 1.70 8.69
C PHE A 56 14.43 1.10 7.60
N TYR A 57 13.83 0.63 6.51
CA TYR A 57 14.52 -0.13 5.48
C TYR A 57 15.74 0.59 4.88
N VAL A 58 15.65 1.90 4.64
CA VAL A 58 16.79 2.70 4.14
C VAL A 58 18.00 2.62 5.09
N SER A 59 17.75 2.60 6.40
CA SER A 59 18.84 2.51 7.38
C SER A 59 19.50 1.14 7.46
N GLU A 60 18.78 0.09 7.05
CA GLU A 60 19.24 -1.31 7.05
C GLU A 60 20.05 -1.66 5.81
N ILE A 61 19.78 -1.03 4.66
CA ILE A 61 20.47 -1.35 3.39
C ILE A 61 21.61 -0.39 3.04
N PHE A 62 21.63 0.82 3.60
CA PHE A 62 22.66 1.82 3.32
C PHE A 62 23.64 2.00 4.49
N ALA A 63 24.93 2.04 4.15
CA ALA A 63 26.01 2.41 5.06
C ALA A 63 25.84 3.84 5.58
N SER A 64 26.42 4.12 6.75
CA SER A 64 26.26 5.41 7.46
C SER A 64 26.61 6.63 6.59
N GLY A 65 27.65 6.54 5.76
CA GLY A 65 28.10 7.65 4.91
C GLY A 65 27.11 8.07 3.82
N SER A 66 26.32 7.13 3.27
CA SER A 66 25.35 7.40 2.20
C SER A 66 23.89 7.49 2.69
N ARG A 67 23.63 7.06 3.93
CA ARG A 67 22.28 6.95 4.49
C ARG A 67 21.52 8.26 4.51
N GLY A 68 22.19 9.38 4.82
CA GLY A 68 21.57 10.71 4.82
C GLY A 68 20.94 11.06 3.47
N ASN A 69 21.74 10.99 2.40
CA ASN A 69 21.29 11.29 1.05
C ASN A 69 20.19 10.32 0.58
N ALA A 70 20.37 9.02 0.85
CA ALA A 70 19.36 8.02 0.50
C ALA A 70 18.02 8.29 1.19
N ASN A 71 18.05 8.65 2.49
CA ASN A 71 16.85 8.97 3.24
C ASN A 71 16.16 10.25 2.73
N SER A 72 16.92 11.29 2.39
CA SER A 72 16.35 12.52 1.80
C SER A 72 15.60 12.25 0.50
N ILE A 73 16.16 11.43 -0.40
CA ILE A 73 15.51 11.04 -1.65
C ILE A 73 14.25 10.21 -1.36
N ALA A 74 14.34 9.23 -0.46
CA ALA A 74 13.20 8.37 -0.10
C ALA A 74 12.04 9.20 0.48
N VAL A 75 12.34 10.14 1.39
CA VAL A 75 11.37 11.07 1.98
C VAL A 75 10.75 11.97 0.92
N MET A 76 11.57 12.55 0.04
CA MET A 76 11.08 13.38 -1.06
C MET A 76 10.09 12.61 -1.94
N VAL A 77 10.46 11.42 -2.40
CA VAL A 77 9.60 10.56 -3.22
C VAL A 77 8.31 10.21 -2.49
N ASN A 78 8.39 9.89 -1.19
CA ASN A 78 7.22 9.59 -0.36
C ASN A 78 6.23 10.77 -0.30
N TRP A 79 6.72 11.98 -0.01
CA TRP A 79 5.87 13.17 0.06
C TRP A 79 5.33 13.59 -1.30
N THR A 80 6.11 13.44 -2.37
CA THR A 80 5.61 13.67 -3.74
C THR A 80 4.48 12.69 -4.08
N ALA A 81 4.63 11.40 -3.78
CA ALA A 81 3.58 10.42 -4.01
C ALA A 81 2.33 10.71 -3.16
N ASN A 82 2.51 11.11 -1.89
CA ASN A 82 1.42 11.52 -1.02
C ASN A 82 0.66 12.72 -1.59
N PHE A 83 1.38 13.74 -2.08
CA PHE A 83 0.79 14.91 -2.73
C PHE A 83 -0.04 14.51 -3.95
N VAL A 84 0.51 13.68 -4.85
CA VAL A 84 -0.18 13.20 -6.05
C VAL A 84 -1.47 12.47 -5.68
N VAL A 85 -1.42 11.54 -4.71
CA VAL A 85 -2.62 10.82 -4.24
C VAL A 85 -3.64 11.79 -3.65
N SER A 86 -3.20 12.74 -2.81
CA SER A 86 -4.08 13.69 -2.14
C SER A 86 -4.85 14.59 -3.13
N VAL A 87 -4.19 15.07 -4.20
CA VAL A 87 -4.85 15.92 -5.20
C VAL A 87 -5.69 15.12 -6.20
N SER A 88 -5.30 13.87 -6.49
CA SER A 88 -5.97 13.04 -7.51
C SER A 88 -7.14 12.23 -6.97
N PHE A 89 -7.15 11.89 -5.68
CA PHE A 89 -8.11 10.94 -5.11
C PHE A 89 -9.55 11.45 -5.15
N LEU A 90 -9.82 12.69 -4.73
CA LEU A 90 -11.19 13.21 -4.72
C LEU A 90 -11.80 13.31 -6.13
N PRO A 91 -11.12 13.87 -7.15
CA PRO A 91 -11.59 13.81 -8.53
C PRO A 91 -11.85 12.38 -9.02
N LEU A 92 -10.95 11.44 -8.74
CA LEU A 92 -11.11 10.04 -9.12
C LEU A 92 -12.34 9.42 -8.44
N ASN A 93 -12.50 9.60 -7.13
CA ASN A 93 -13.63 9.08 -6.38
C ASN A 93 -14.96 9.71 -6.84
N ASN A 94 -14.98 10.97 -7.27
CA ASN A 94 -16.19 11.57 -7.84
C ASN A 94 -16.54 10.98 -9.21
N ALA A 95 -15.56 10.55 -10.00
CA ALA A 95 -15.77 9.98 -11.32
C ALA A 95 -16.18 8.49 -11.28
N VAL A 96 -15.59 7.70 -10.39
CA VAL A 96 -15.79 6.23 -10.35
C VAL A 96 -16.28 5.69 -9.00
N GLY A 97 -16.53 6.55 -8.02
CA GLY A 97 -17.01 6.16 -6.69
C GLY A 97 -16.10 5.15 -6.00
N GLN A 98 -16.74 4.15 -5.40
CA GLN A 98 -16.11 2.99 -4.76
C GLN A 98 -15.13 2.22 -5.65
N PHE A 99 -15.23 2.27 -6.99
CA PHE A 99 -14.27 1.60 -7.86
C PHE A 99 -12.88 2.24 -7.85
N SER A 100 -12.74 3.45 -7.30
CA SER A 100 -11.45 4.13 -7.07
C SER A 100 -10.48 3.27 -6.24
N PHE A 101 -10.99 2.44 -5.33
CA PHE A 101 -10.18 1.52 -4.54
C PHE A 101 -9.48 0.44 -5.38
N LEU A 102 -10.01 0.07 -6.56
CA LEU A 102 -9.37 -0.92 -7.45
C LEU A 102 -8.06 -0.40 -8.05
N LEU A 103 -7.92 0.91 -8.24
CA LEU A 103 -6.65 1.51 -8.65
C LEU A 103 -5.56 1.26 -7.60
N PHE A 104 -5.89 1.41 -6.32
CA PHE A 104 -4.96 1.11 -5.24
C PHE A 104 -4.67 -0.39 -5.12
N VAL A 105 -5.64 -1.26 -5.42
CA VAL A 105 -5.40 -2.72 -5.51
C VAL A 105 -4.32 -3.03 -6.56
N PHE A 106 -4.40 -2.41 -7.74
CA PHE A 106 -3.39 -2.56 -8.79
C PHE A 106 -1.99 -2.15 -8.32
N PHE A 107 -1.86 -0.95 -7.73
CA PHE A 107 -0.57 -0.50 -7.20
C PHE A 107 -0.06 -1.36 -6.05
N LEU A 108 -0.94 -1.83 -5.16
CA LEU A 108 -0.58 -2.76 -4.09
C LEU A 108 -0.03 -4.08 -4.65
N THR A 109 -0.63 -4.61 -5.74
CA THR A 109 -0.12 -5.80 -6.42
C THR A 109 1.26 -5.56 -7.01
N LEU A 110 1.47 -4.42 -7.69
CA LEU A 110 2.79 -4.06 -8.23
C LEU A 110 3.85 -3.91 -7.14
N CYS A 111 3.53 -3.22 -6.05
CA CYS A 111 4.43 -3.08 -4.91
C CYS A 111 4.74 -4.43 -4.27
N TRP A 112 3.75 -5.31 -4.11
CA TRP A 112 3.96 -6.65 -3.58
C TRP A 112 4.89 -7.49 -4.47
N LEU A 113 4.68 -7.48 -5.79
CA LEU A 113 5.54 -8.16 -6.75
C LEU A 113 6.97 -7.59 -6.74
N PHE A 114 7.09 -6.27 -6.67
CA PHE A 114 8.39 -5.60 -6.58
C PHE A 114 9.13 -6.01 -5.30
N THR A 115 8.45 -5.95 -4.15
CA THR A 115 9.02 -6.36 -2.86
C THR A 115 9.44 -7.83 -2.90
N PHE A 116 8.58 -8.73 -3.37
CA PHE A 116 8.89 -10.15 -3.43
C PHE A 116 10.11 -10.47 -4.30
N LYS A 117 10.31 -9.73 -5.40
CA LYS A 117 11.40 -10.02 -6.36
C LYS A 117 12.70 -9.28 -6.06
N PHE A 118 12.63 -8.02 -5.65
CA PHE A 118 13.79 -7.12 -5.63
C PHE A 118 14.24 -6.72 -4.23
N VAL A 119 13.37 -6.82 -3.22
CA VAL A 119 13.69 -6.38 -1.86
C VAL A 119 14.23 -7.58 -1.07
N PRO A 120 15.53 -7.63 -0.72
CA PRO A 120 16.06 -8.70 0.11
C PRO A 120 15.57 -8.61 1.56
N GLU A 121 15.59 -9.76 2.24
CA GLU A 121 15.40 -9.82 3.68
C GLU A 121 16.65 -9.25 4.40
N THR A 122 16.41 -8.31 5.31
CA THR A 122 17.41 -7.57 6.08
C THR A 122 17.45 -7.98 7.55
N LYS A 123 16.43 -8.71 8.03
CA LYS A 123 16.30 -9.11 9.43
C LYS A 123 17.49 -9.93 9.91
N GLY A 124 18.16 -9.43 10.95
CA GLY A 124 19.26 -10.12 11.62
C GLY A 124 20.57 -10.13 10.84
N ARG A 125 20.70 -9.30 9.79
CA ARG A 125 21.90 -9.18 8.97
C ARG A 125 22.58 -7.84 9.21
N THR A 126 23.90 -7.81 9.09
CA THR A 126 24.64 -6.53 9.11
C THR A 126 24.50 -5.80 7.78
N VAL A 127 24.72 -4.49 7.78
CA VAL A 127 24.69 -3.69 6.54
C VAL A 127 25.75 -4.21 5.55
N GLU A 128 26.91 -4.61 6.07
CA GLU A 128 28.01 -5.17 5.29
C GLU A 128 27.61 -6.47 4.58
N GLU A 129 26.94 -7.39 5.29
CA GLU A 129 26.43 -8.64 4.71
C GLU A 129 25.38 -8.38 3.63
N ILE A 130 24.52 -7.37 3.83
CA ILE A 130 23.51 -6.98 2.86
C ILE A 130 24.17 -6.44 1.58
N VAL A 131 25.14 -5.53 1.71
CA VAL A 131 25.90 -4.98 0.58
C VAL A 131 26.62 -6.09 -0.20
N GLN A 132 27.31 -7.01 0.49
CA GLN A 132 27.96 -8.15 -0.16
C GLN A 132 26.96 -9.01 -0.94
N SER A 133 25.76 -9.24 -0.40
CA SER A 133 24.73 -10.02 -1.11
C SER A 133 24.19 -9.32 -2.36
N PHE A 134 24.19 -7.98 -2.39
CA PHE A 134 23.86 -7.23 -3.61
C PHE A 134 24.97 -7.37 -4.66
N GLU A 135 26.24 -7.29 -4.26
CA GLU A 135 27.39 -7.45 -5.17
C GLU A 135 27.48 -8.86 -5.76
N GLU A 136 27.20 -9.90 -4.98
CA GLU A 136 27.14 -11.29 -5.43
C GLU A 136 26.02 -11.51 -6.45
N ARG A 137 24.81 -10.98 -6.18
CA ARG A 137 23.69 -11.04 -7.11
C ARG A 137 23.99 -10.30 -8.42
N ALA A 138 24.65 -9.15 -8.36
CA ALA A 138 25.07 -8.40 -9.53
C ALA A 138 26.07 -9.18 -10.38
N ARG A 139 27.05 -9.85 -9.76
CA ARG A 139 28.02 -10.72 -10.44
C ARG A 139 27.38 -11.93 -11.13
N LYS A 140 26.36 -12.53 -10.50
CA LYS A 140 25.70 -13.75 -11.03
C LYS A 140 24.76 -13.47 -12.21
N ASN A 141 24.31 -12.23 -12.38
CA ASN A 141 23.41 -11.80 -13.46
C ASN A 141 24.15 -11.21 -14.68
N ASN A 142 25.48 -11.06 -14.60
CA ASN A 142 26.37 -10.70 -15.71
C ASN A 142 27.06 -11.95 -16.27
#